data_AF-A0A7C7GIL6-F1
#
_entry.id   AF-A0A7C7GIL6-F1
#
_cell.length_a   1.000
_cell.length_b   1.000
_cell.length_c   1.000
_cell.angle_alpha   90.00
_cell.angle_beta   90.00
_cell.angle_gamma   90.00
#
_symmetry.space_group_name_H-M   'P 1'
#
loop_
_entity.id
_entity.type
_entity.pdbx_description
1 polymer ?
#
loop_
_entity_poly.entity_id
_entity_poly.type
_entity_poly.pdbx_seq_one_letter_code
_entity_poly.pdbx_strand_id
1 'polypeptide(L)'
;MSDKKYDIKSVVVRLVTDKPVRKTPYQVKGVIMKELPDEPIVPLINGSYRDQFLYPRVQVKILNEQIYLVGILEGVDPILSIVDKLGTMDFGNITFDVLGADVEVENDRFMPTNRMLRYKFLTPWIALNEANLLKYKQLFGDDRLKFLTRLLSHNIVFLAREMGLELETKIYTQLHLESFYPKIVDDGQMGAFEGDFQTNFMLPNFLGVGNCITKGYGVFFSHFNPSDFSFNITELKENSSSKVAEKPPEEWEIEGVEPDDVPKSHRRTHPKKQKSSSPKKPEKPNYNQIIKKKNHTTSGNPKEPNYNAIKYHNRKH
;
A
#
# COMPACT_ATOMS: atom_id res chain seq x y z
N MET A 1 27.95 -10.47 10.53
CA MET A 1 26.78 -9.64 10.20
C MET A 1 25.57 -10.35 10.76
N SER A 2 24.69 -9.63 11.44
CA SER A 2 23.50 -10.19 12.09
C SER A 2 22.55 -10.76 11.02
N ASP A 3 22.40 -12.08 10.97
CA ASP A 3 21.32 -12.78 10.24
C ASP A 3 19.97 -12.50 10.93
N LYS A 4 19.54 -11.22 10.96
CA LYS A 4 18.18 -10.86 11.33
C LYS A 4 17.30 -11.28 10.15
N LYS A 5 16.75 -12.49 10.23
CA LYS A 5 15.80 -12.97 9.22
C LYS A 5 14.50 -12.17 9.35
N TYR A 6 14.25 -11.29 8.39
CA TYR A 6 13.00 -10.54 8.32
C TYR A 6 11.93 -11.43 7.68
N ASP A 7 11.11 -12.07 8.51
CA ASP A 7 10.01 -12.94 8.06
C ASP A 7 8.79 -12.10 7.61
N ILE A 8 8.98 -11.34 6.54
CA ILE A 8 7.92 -10.52 5.93
C ILE A 8 7.38 -11.28 4.74
N LYS A 9 6.25 -11.96 4.96
CA LYS A 9 5.52 -12.70 3.94
C LYS A 9 4.69 -11.77 3.07
N SER A 10 4.59 -12.10 1.78
CA SER A 10 3.70 -11.44 0.83
C SER A 10 3.00 -12.46 -0.08
N VAL A 11 1.88 -12.06 -0.66
CA VAL A 11 1.14 -12.87 -1.62
C VAL A 11 0.63 -11.99 -2.76
N VAL A 12 0.66 -12.54 -3.96
CA VAL A 12 0.01 -11.99 -5.14
C VAL A 12 -0.94 -13.05 -5.67
N VAL A 13 -2.22 -12.73 -5.74
CA VAL A 13 -3.23 -13.58 -6.36
C VAL A 13 -3.77 -12.88 -7.59
N ARG A 14 -3.61 -13.50 -8.75
CA ARG A 14 -4.20 -13.06 -10.02
C ARG A 14 -5.42 -13.91 -10.31
N LEU A 15 -6.60 -13.30 -10.34
CA LEU A 15 -7.83 -14.02 -10.68
C LEU A 15 -7.93 -14.18 -12.20
N VAL A 16 -8.23 -15.40 -12.64
CA VAL A 16 -8.52 -15.73 -14.03
C VAL A 16 -10.04 -15.69 -14.21
N THR A 17 -10.52 -14.72 -14.98
CA THR A 17 -11.95 -14.55 -15.26
C THR A 17 -12.30 -14.96 -16.68
N ASP A 18 -13.56 -15.29 -16.92
CA ASP A 18 -14.10 -15.66 -18.25
C ASP A 18 -13.96 -14.56 -19.30
N LYS A 19 -13.82 -13.31 -18.87
CA LYS A 19 -13.68 -12.13 -19.74
C LYS A 19 -12.85 -11.02 -19.07
N PRO A 20 -12.34 -10.05 -19.84
CA PRO A 20 -11.53 -8.97 -19.31
C PRO A 20 -12.29 -8.03 -18.36
N VAL A 21 -11.68 -7.71 -17.22
CA VAL A 21 -12.28 -6.92 -16.14
C VAL A 21 -11.99 -5.43 -16.32
N ARG A 22 -12.97 -4.71 -16.88
CA ARG A 22 -12.98 -3.24 -16.97
C ARG A 22 -13.74 -2.60 -15.82
N LYS A 23 -13.26 -2.85 -14.60
CA LYS A 23 -13.81 -2.29 -13.36
C LYS A 23 -12.75 -1.45 -12.64
N THR A 24 -13.12 -0.86 -11.53
CA THR A 24 -12.18 -0.18 -10.62
C THR A 24 -11.85 -1.08 -9.43
N PRO A 25 -10.68 -0.91 -8.79
CA PRO A 25 -10.36 -1.62 -7.55
C PRO A 25 -11.41 -1.43 -6.46
N TYR A 26 -12.05 -0.27 -6.42
CA TYR A 26 -13.13 0.02 -5.49
C TYR A 26 -14.36 -0.85 -5.74
N GLN A 27 -14.77 -1.00 -7.00
CA GLN A 27 -15.89 -1.87 -7.36
C GLN A 27 -15.60 -3.32 -6.98
N VAL A 28 -14.37 -3.81 -7.24
CA VAL A 28 -13.96 -5.16 -6.87
C VAL A 28 -14.02 -5.35 -5.35
N LYS A 29 -13.49 -4.40 -4.57
CA LYS A 29 -13.64 -4.41 -3.10
C LYS A 29 -15.10 -4.44 -2.68
N GLY A 30 -15.96 -3.66 -3.34
CA GLY A 30 -17.40 -3.61 -3.10
C GLY A 30 -18.08 -4.97 -3.27
N VAL A 31 -17.71 -5.71 -4.31
CA VAL A 31 -18.19 -7.07 -4.56
C VAL A 31 -17.72 -8.03 -3.47
N ILE A 32 -16.42 -8.04 -3.15
CA ILE A 32 -15.88 -8.89 -2.07
C ILE A 32 -16.59 -8.61 -0.74
N MET A 33 -16.79 -7.35 -0.36
CA MET A 33 -17.50 -6.99 0.88
C MET A 33 -18.98 -7.39 0.89
N LYS A 34 -19.62 -7.48 -0.28
CA LYS A 34 -21.02 -7.87 -0.43
C LYS A 34 -21.20 -9.38 -0.37
N GLU A 35 -20.35 -10.11 -1.09
CA GLU A 35 -20.45 -11.57 -1.28
C GLU A 35 -19.81 -12.34 -0.12
N LEU A 36 -18.78 -11.78 0.50
CA LEU A 36 -18.00 -12.41 1.56
C LEU A 36 -17.90 -11.50 2.82
N PRO A 37 -19.04 -11.08 3.42
CA PRO A 37 -19.06 -10.05 4.46
C PRO A 37 -18.34 -10.45 5.76
N ASP A 38 -18.31 -11.75 6.08
CA ASP A 38 -17.76 -12.29 7.33
C ASP A 38 -16.29 -12.74 7.19
N GLU A 39 -15.69 -12.58 6.01
CA GLU A 39 -14.31 -13.00 5.76
C GLU A 39 -13.28 -12.01 6.35
N PRO A 40 -12.13 -12.51 6.84
CA PRO A 40 -11.11 -11.69 7.51
C PRO A 40 -10.48 -10.62 6.61
N ILE A 41 -10.64 -10.72 5.29
CA ILE A 41 -10.18 -9.71 4.33
C ILE A 41 -10.97 -8.39 4.44
N VAL A 42 -12.24 -8.45 4.87
CA VAL A 42 -13.17 -7.31 4.81
C VAL A 42 -12.67 -6.10 5.62
N PRO A 43 -12.27 -6.24 6.90
CA PRO A 43 -11.70 -5.13 7.68
C PRO A 43 -10.45 -4.47 7.07
N LEU A 44 -9.68 -5.24 6.28
CA LEU A 44 -8.45 -4.77 5.63
C LEU A 44 -8.75 -3.96 4.36
N ILE A 45 -9.91 -4.17 3.73
CA ILE A 45 -10.29 -3.50 2.48
C ILE A 45 -11.41 -2.46 2.64
N ASN A 46 -12.15 -2.45 3.75
CA ASN A 46 -13.26 -1.51 4.01
C ASN A 46 -12.82 -0.21 4.73
N GLY A 47 -11.60 -0.19 5.28
CA GLY A 47 -11.03 0.93 6.01
C GLY A 47 -11.17 0.88 7.53
N SER A 48 -11.71 -0.20 8.11
CA SER A 48 -11.82 -0.37 9.57
C SER A 48 -10.46 -0.34 10.28
N TYR A 49 -9.38 -0.76 9.59
CA TYR A 49 -8.02 -0.75 10.15
C TYR A 49 -7.17 0.47 9.77
N ARG A 50 -7.78 1.58 9.30
CA ARG A 50 -7.03 2.81 8.97
C ARG A 50 -6.27 3.43 10.15
N ASP A 51 -6.70 3.20 11.38
CA ASP A 51 -5.99 3.68 12.58
C ASP A 51 -4.91 2.70 13.07
N GLN A 52 -4.92 1.46 12.57
CA GLN A 52 -3.95 0.43 12.93
C GLN A 52 -2.79 0.38 11.95
N PHE A 53 -3.10 0.48 10.64
CA PHE A 53 -2.15 0.41 9.56
C PHE A 53 -2.18 1.69 8.73
N LEU A 54 -1.01 2.32 8.58
CA LEU A 54 -0.83 3.47 7.71
C LEU A 54 -0.64 3.06 6.25
N TYR A 55 -0.06 1.87 6.03
CA TYR A 55 0.04 1.25 4.72
C TYR A 55 -0.96 0.09 4.59
N PRO A 56 -1.74 -0.01 3.49
CA PRO A 56 -2.73 -1.07 3.33
C PRO A 56 -2.06 -2.44 3.22
N ARG A 57 -2.42 -3.34 4.14
CA ARG A 57 -1.99 -4.76 4.15
C ARG A 57 -2.58 -5.56 3.00
N VAL A 58 -3.76 -5.16 2.51
CA VAL A 58 -4.41 -5.75 1.33
C VAL A 58 -4.66 -4.67 0.30
N GLN A 59 -4.25 -4.93 -0.93
CA GLN A 59 -4.40 -4.04 -2.07
C GLN A 59 -5.08 -4.78 -3.21
N VAL A 60 -6.19 -4.22 -3.68
CA VAL A 60 -6.85 -4.70 -4.90
C VAL A 60 -6.36 -3.84 -6.04
N LYS A 61 -5.96 -4.47 -7.15
CA LYS A 61 -5.45 -3.80 -8.34
C LYS A 61 -6.08 -4.39 -9.58
N ILE A 62 -6.12 -3.61 -10.64
CA ILE A 62 -6.55 -4.07 -11.96
C ILE A 62 -5.43 -3.75 -12.92
N LEU A 63 -4.80 -4.80 -13.44
CA LEU A 63 -3.63 -4.73 -14.31
C LEU A 63 -3.92 -5.61 -15.52
N ASN A 64 -3.71 -5.09 -16.72
CA ASN A 64 -4.00 -5.81 -17.97
C ASN A 64 -5.40 -6.46 -17.98
N GLU A 65 -6.40 -5.69 -17.53
CA GLU A 65 -7.80 -6.13 -17.43
C GLU A 65 -8.02 -7.38 -16.55
N GLN A 66 -7.14 -7.65 -15.60
CA GLN A 66 -7.24 -8.75 -14.63
C GLN A 66 -7.23 -8.22 -13.19
N ILE A 67 -7.89 -8.93 -12.29
CA ILE A 67 -7.94 -8.58 -10.87
C ILE A 67 -6.71 -9.18 -10.17
N TYR A 68 -6.00 -8.33 -9.44
CA TYR A 68 -4.91 -8.74 -8.55
C TYR A 68 -5.28 -8.41 -7.11
N LEU A 69 -5.13 -9.38 -6.22
CA LEU A 69 -5.16 -9.21 -4.77
C LEU A 69 -3.71 -9.34 -4.27
N VAL A 70 -3.18 -8.26 -3.71
CA VAL A 70 -1.81 -8.20 -3.21
C VAL A 70 -1.83 -8.03 -1.70
N GLY A 71 -1.21 -8.95 -0.98
CA GLY A 71 -1.15 -8.99 0.46
C GLY A 71 0.28 -8.91 0.97
N ILE A 72 0.47 -8.24 2.11
CA ILE A 72 1.73 -8.22 2.85
C ILE A 72 1.43 -8.36 4.34
N LEU A 73 2.24 -9.15 5.05
CA LEU A 73 2.06 -9.48 6.47
C LEU A 73 0.62 -9.95 6.76
N GLU A 74 -0.13 -9.18 7.57
CA GLU A 74 -1.49 -9.51 8.01
C GLU A 74 -2.49 -9.63 6.85
N GLY A 75 -2.14 -9.14 5.65
CA GLY A 75 -2.96 -9.28 4.46
C GLY A 75 -2.82 -10.61 3.72
N VAL A 76 -1.83 -11.44 4.06
CA VAL A 76 -1.53 -12.68 3.31
C VAL A 76 -2.61 -13.74 3.52
N ASP A 77 -2.77 -14.19 4.76
CA ASP A 77 -3.69 -15.29 5.06
C ASP A 77 -5.16 -14.93 4.77
N PRO A 78 -5.63 -13.68 4.99
CA PRO A 78 -6.99 -13.28 4.60
C PRO A 78 -7.25 -13.27 3.10
N ILE A 79 -6.23 -13.04 2.25
CA ILE A 79 -6.39 -13.20 0.80
C ILE A 79 -6.51 -14.68 0.47
N LEU A 80 -5.59 -15.50 0.99
CA LEU A 80 -5.57 -16.94 0.74
C LEU A 80 -6.88 -17.62 1.17
N SER A 81 -7.51 -17.17 2.27
CA SER A 81 -8.74 -17.76 2.79
C SER A 81 -9.98 -17.56 1.91
N ILE A 82 -9.92 -16.64 0.94
CA ILE A 82 -11.06 -16.32 0.06
C ILE A 82 -10.88 -16.78 -1.39
N VAL A 83 -9.67 -17.16 -1.82
CA VAL A 83 -9.38 -17.47 -3.23
C VAL A 83 -10.33 -18.51 -3.79
N ASP A 84 -10.49 -19.63 -3.08
CA ASP A 84 -11.36 -20.74 -3.51
C ASP A 84 -12.87 -20.47 -3.32
N LYS A 85 -13.21 -19.39 -2.60
CA LYS A 85 -14.61 -18.98 -2.35
C LYS A 85 -15.13 -18.04 -3.44
N LEU A 86 -14.23 -17.44 -4.22
CA LEU A 86 -14.58 -16.56 -5.34
C LEU A 86 -14.96 -17.42 -6.54
N GLY A 87 -16.25 -17.75 -6.68
CA GLY A 87 -16.77 -18.47 -7.84
C GLY A 87 -17.28 -17.53 -8.95
N THR A 88 -18.09 -16.55 -8.58
CA THR A 88 -18.58 -15.51 -9.49
C THR A 88 -18.45 -14.15 -8.81
N MET A 89 -18.39 -13.08 -9.60
CA MET A 89 -18.31 -11.71 -9.11
C MET A 89 -19.37 -10.84 -9.78
N ASP A 90 -20.42 -10.48 -9.04
CA ASP A 90 -21.55 -9.70 -9.54
C ASP A 90 -21.40 -8.19 -9.28
N PHE A 91 -21.16 -7.44 -10.36
CA PHE A 91 -21.07 -5.98 -10.33
C PHE A 91 -22.43 -5.29 -10.63
N GLY A 92 -23.52 -6.05 -10.69
CA GLY A 92 -24.89 -5.59 -10.94
C GLY A 92 -25.22 -5.42 -12.41
N ASN A 93 -24.33 -4.80 -13.20
CA ASN A 93 -24.50 -4.66 -14.65
C ASN A 93 -23.78 -5.73 -15.48
N ILE A 94 -22.89 -6.48 -14.85
CA ILE A 94 -22.11 -7.58 -15.45
C ILE A 94 -21.65 -8.50 -14.33
N THR A 95 -21.63 -9.80 -14.62
CA THR A 95 -21.11 -10.85 -13.73
C THR A 95 -19.92 -11.51 -14.41
N PHE A 96 -18.86 -11.75 -13.66
CA PHE A 96 -17.68 -12.49 -14.12
C PHE A 96 -17.63 -13.85 -13.44
N ASP A 97 -17.32 -14.89 -14.21
CA ASP A 97 -17.02 -16.20 -13.64
C ASP A 97 -15.53 -16.26 -13.35
N VAL A 98 -15.16 -16.67 -12.14
CA VAL A 98 -13.77 -16.87 -11.73
C VAL A 98 -13.42 -18.32 -12.06
N LEU A 99 -12.64 -18.50 -13.11
CA LEU A 99 -12.25 -19.81 -13.65
C LEU A 99 -11.09 -20.43 -12.87
N GLY A 100 -10.33 -19.61 -12.15
CA GLY A 100 -9.20 -20.03 -11.34
C GLY A 100 -8.42 -18.83 -10.81
N ALA A 101 -7.33 -19.11 -10.13
CA ALA A 101 -6.43 -18.08 -9.61
C ALA A 101 -4.99 -18.58 -9.65
N ASP A 102 -4.09 -17.68 -10.07
CA ASP A 102 -2.65 -17.90 -9.96
C ASP A 102 -2.16 -17.26 -8.67
N VAL A 103 -1.59 -18.06 -7.78
CA VAL A 103 -1.20 -17.67 -6.43
C VAL A 103 0.32 -17.76 -6.29
N GLU A 104 0.94 -16.61 -6.03
CA GLU A 104 2.38 -16.50 -5.76
C GLU A 104 2.57 -16.04 -4.31
N VAL A 105 3.11 -16.92 -3.46
CA VAL A 105 3.46 -16.59 -2.07
C VAL A 105 4.97 -16.48 -1.97
N GLU A 106 5.44 -15.35 -1.46
CA GLU A 106 6.87 -15.05 -1.34
C GLU A 106 7.19 -14.76 0.12
N ASN A 107 8.20 -15.46 0.64
CA ASN A 107 8.80 -15.19 1.94
C ASN A 107 10.12 -14.45 1.73
N ASP A 108 10.55 -13.67 2.72
CA ASP A 108 11.88 -13.05 2.74
C ASP A 108 12.18 -12.10 1.54
N ARG A 109 11.16 -11.54 0.87
CA ARG A 109 11.31 -10.58 -0.25
C ARG A 109 11.16 -9.11 0.12
N PHE A 110 11.30 -8.78 1.39
CA PHE A 110 11.22 -7.41 1.90
C PHE A 110 12.40 -7.12 2.84
N MET A 111 13.49 -6.59 2.30
CA MET A 111 14.71 -6.31 3.07
C MET A 111 15.70 -5.38 2.36
N PRO A 112 16.58 -4.69 3.09
CA PRO A 112 17.74 -4.02 2.50
C PRO A 112 18.63 -5.02 1.75
N THR A 113 19.32 -4.53 0.72
CA THR A 113 20.25 -5.31 -0.08
C THR A 113 21.55 -4.54 -0.30
N ASN A 114 22.61 -5.24 -0.68
CA ASN A 114 23.91 -4.65 -0.97
C ASN A 114 24.07 -4.25 -2.46
N ARG A 115 22.99 -4.30 -3.25
CA ARG A 115 22.99 -4.04 -4.70
C ARG A 115 21.75 -3.24 -5.08
N MET A 116 21.84 -2.47 -6.16
CA MET A 116 20.68 -1.76 -6.70
C MET A 116 19.78 -2.73 -7.48
N LEU A 117 18.53 -2.86 -7.07
CA LEU A 117 17.49 -3.65 -7.74
C LEU A 117 16.61 -2.74 -8.58
N ARG A 118 16.27 -3.16 -9.80
CA ARG A 118 15.47 -2.38 -10.75
C ARG A 118 13.99 -2.75 -10.71
N TYR A 119 13.14 -1.74 -10.66
CA TYR A 119 11.69 -1.84 -10.66
C TYR A 119 11.10 -0.92 -11.71
N LYS A 120 10.04 -1.36 -12.39
CA LYS A 120 9.27 -0.53 -13.31
C LYS A 120 7.90 -0.21 -12.73
N PHE A 121 7.44 1.03 -12.86
CA PHE A 121 6.05 1.36 -12.55
C PHE A 121 5.13 0.78 -13.63
N LEU A 122 4.19 -0.08 -13.21
CA LEU A 122 3.12 -0.63 -14.05
C LEU A 122 1.91 0.30 -14.13
N THR A 123 1.72 1.14 -13.11
CA THR A 123 0.69 2.19 -13.11
C THR A 123 1.32 3.52 -12.68
N PRO A 124 0.73 4.67 -13.09
CA PRO A 124 1.31 5.97 -12.77
C PRO A 124 1.58 6.13 -11.28
N TRP A 125 2.79 6.56 -10.94
CA TRP A 125 3.19 6.85 -9.57
C TRP A 125 2.75 8.26 -9.19
N ILE A 126 1.74 8.36 -8.31
CA ILE A 126 1.29 9.65 -7.78
C ILE A 126 2.26 10.10 -6.68
N ALA A 127 3.37 10.70 -7.10
CA ALA A 127 4.40 11.22 -6.19
C ALA A 127 3.96 12.49 -5.45
N LEU A 128 3.19 13.35 -6.12
CA LEU A 128 2.88 14.69 -5.62
C LEU A 128 1.44 14.76 -5.13
N ASN A 129 1.28 14.95 -3.81
CA ASN A 129 0.04 15.48 -3.25
C ASN A 129 -0.06 17.00 -3.50
N GLU A 130 -1.16 17.63 -3.12
CA GLU A 130 -1.41 19.07 -3.38
C GLU A 130 -0.27 19.96 -2.87
N ALA A 131 0.17 19.76 -1.63
CA ALA A 131 1.26 20.54 -1.03
C ALA A 131 2.60 20.34 -1.76
N ASN A 132 2.93 19.09 -2.11
CA ASN A 132 4.17 18.78 -2.82
C ASN A 132 4.10 19.22 -4.29
N LEU A 133 2.91 19.23 -4.91
CA LEU A 133 2.71 19.71 -6.27
C LEU A 133 3.00 21.20 -6.37
N LEU A 134 2.54 22.00 -5.39
CA LEU A 134 2.84 23.43 -5.34
C LEU A 134 4.35 23.69 -5.19
N LYS A 135 5.03 22.95 -4.31
CA LYS A 135 6.49 23.03 -4.16
C LYS A 135 7.22 22.63 -5.44
N TYR A 136 6.81 21.52 -6.05
CA TYR A 136 7.45 20.96 -7.24
C TYR A 136 7.37 21.92 -8.45
N LYS A 137 6.27 22.68 -8.58
CA LYS A 137 6.12 23.71 -9.63
C LYS A 137 7.18 24.81 -9.56
N GLN A 138 7.77 25.04 -8.39
CA GLN A 138 8.81 26.05 -8.17
C GLN A 138 10.23 25.51 -8.41
N LEU A 139 10.38 24.19 -8.60
CA LEU A 139 11.66 23.55 -8.88
C LEU A 139 11.92 23.48 -10.39
N PHE A 140 13.19 23.45 -10.78
CA PHE A 140 13.63 23.37 -12.17
C PHE A 140 14.85 22.46 -12.31
N GLY A 141 15.10 21.96 -13.52
CA GLY A 141 16.27 21.12 -13.83
C GLY A 141 16.43 19.95 -12.86
N ASP A 142 17.66 19.75 -12.40
CA ASP A 142 18.05 18.62 -11.55
C ASP A 142 17.37 18.64 -10.18
N ASP A 143 16.95 19.79 -9.67
CA ASP A 143 16.25 19.89 -8.37
C ASP A 143 14.93 19.14 -8.37
N ARG A 144 14.25 19.04 -9.52
CA ARG A 144 13.04 18.23 -9.67
C ARG A 144 13.34 16.75 -9.47
N LEU A 145 14.39 16.25 -10.12
CA LEU A 145 14.78 14.85 -10.01
C LEU A 145 15.26 14.52 -8.60
N LYS A 146 16.08 15.38 -7.98
CA LYS A 146 16.51 15.25 -6.59
C LYS A 146 15.32 15.21 -5.63
N PHE A 147 14.36 16.12 -5.79
CA PHE A 147 13.15 16.17 -4.97
C PHE A 147 12.32 14.87 -5.07
N LEU A 148 12.08 14.38 -6.29
CA LEU A 148 11.29 13.16 -6.51
C LEU A 148 12.02 11.91 -6.04
N THR A 149 13.34 11.83 -6.27
CA THR A 149 14.17 10.71 -5.81
C THR A 149 14.15 10.62 -4.29
N ARG A 150 14.31 11.76 -3.60
CA ARG A 150 14.20 11.81 -2.13
C ARG A 150 12.81 11.41 -1.65
N LEU A 151 11.75 11.83 -2.34
CA LEU A 151 10.37 11.46 -2.01
C LEU A 151 10.16 9.94 -2.14
N LEU A 152 10.73 9.31 -3.17
CA LEU A 152 10.67 7.85 -3.34
C LEU A 152 11.45 7.12 -2.23
N SER A 153 12.65 7.57 -1.90
CA SER A 153 13.43 7.04 -0.77
C SER A 153 12.66 7.14 0.53
N HIS A 154 11.99 8.28 0.80
CA HIS A 154 11.13 8.46 1.97
C HIS A 154 9.98 7.46 1.99
N ASN A 155 9.34 7.21 0.84
CA ASN A 155 8.27 6.22 0.77
C ASN A 155 8.79 4.81 1.09
N ILE A 156 9.97 4.42 0.60
CA ILE A 156 10.57 3.10 0.90
C ILE A 156 10.92 2.98 2.39
N VAL A 157 11.54 4.01 2.97
CA VAL A 157 11.81 4.05 4.43
C VAL A 157 10.52 3.97 5.24
N PHE A 158 9.46 4.67 4.80
CA PHE A 158 8.15 4.59 5.42
C PHE A 158 7.58 3.17 5.36
N LEU A 159 7.65 2.50 4.19
CA LEU A 159 7.23 1.10 4.05
C LEU A 159 7.99 0.21 5.02
N ALA A 160 9.33 0.33 5.08
CA ALA A 160 10.16 -0.49 5.95
C ALA A 160 9.75 -0.38 7.42
N ARG A 161 9.58 0.86 7.91
CA ARG A 161 9.11 1.12 9.27
C ARG A 161 7.72 0.58 9.53
N GLU A 162 6.81 0.72 8.57
CA GLU A 162 5.43 0.22 8.70
C GLU A 162 5.35 -1.31 8.69
N MET A 163 6.32 -1.99 8.10
CA MET A 163 6.49 -3.45 8.20
C MET A 163 7.24 -3.88 9.48
N GLY A 164 7.63 -2.95 10.35
CA GLY A 164 8.38 -3.24 11.58
C GLY A 164 9.88 -3.49 11.37
N LEU A 165 10.43 -3.10 10.21
CA LEU A 165 11.83 -3.28 9.89
C LEU A 165 12.66 -2.10 10.42
N GLU A 166 13.65 -2.40 11.25
CA GLU A 166 14.68 -1.46 11.68
C GLU A 166 15.74 -1.35 10.60
N LEU A 167 15.88 -0.16 10.02
CA LEU A 167 16.89 0.13 9.01
C LEU A 167 18.17 0.63 9.68
N GLU A 168 19.27 -0.11 9.49
CA GLU A 168 20.61 0.27 9.95
C GLU A 168 21.45 0.94 8.85
N THR A 169 20.98 0.86 7.59
CA THR A 169 21.69 1.35 6.41
C THR A 169 20.87 2.39 5.66
N LYS A 170 21.55 3.32 5.01
CA LYS A 170 20.94 4.27 4.06
C LYS A 170 20.16 3.56 2.96
N ILE A 171 19.06 4.19 2.56
CA ILE A 171 18.32 3.80 1.35
C ILE A 171 18.77 4.69 0.20
N TYR A 172 19.35 4.04 -0.81
CA TYR A 172 19.74 4.64 -2.07
C TYR A 172 18.64 4.36 -3.09
N THR A 173 18.27 5.40 -3.83
CA THR A 173 17.28 5.30 -4.90
C THR A 173 17.79 6.07 -6.11
N GLN A 174 17.58 5.52 -7.29
CA GLN A 174 17.81 6.17 -8.57
C GLN A 174 16.50 6.15 -9.34
N LEU A 175 16.03 7.30 -9.81
CA LEU A 175 14.74 7.44 -10.47
C LEU A 175 14.94 7.82 -11.93
N HIS A 176 14.26 7.12 -12.84
CA HIS A 176 14.18 7.47 -14.26
C HIS A 176 12.72 7.69 -14.63
N LEU A 177 12.39 8.91 -15.07
CA LEU A 177 11.03 9.27 -15.46
C LEU A 177 10.97 9.53 -16.96
N GLU A 178 9.84 9.18 -17.57
CA GLU A 178 9.58 9.49 -18.97
C GLU A 178 9.42 11.00 -19.21
N SER A 179 8.96 11.73 -18.19
CA SER A 179 8.77 13.17 -18.23
C SER A 179 8.86 13.78 -16.82
N PHE A 180 9.45 14.97 -16.72
CA PHE A 180 9.43 15.78 -15.50
C PHE A 180 8.16 16.64 -15.35
N TYR A 181 7.26 16.60 -16.33
CA TYR A 181 5.95 17.24 -16.26
C TYR A 181 4.92 16.24 -15.71
N PRO A 182 4.40 16.45 -14.49
CA PRO A 182 3.45 15.52 -13.90
C PRO A 182 2.14 15.52 -14.70
N LYS A 183 1.59 14.32 -14.91
CA LYS A 183 0.19 14.18 -15.32
C LYS A 183 -0.68 14.57 -14.13
N ILE A 184 -1.54 15.56 -14.34
CA ILE A 184 -2.42 16.06 -13.29
C ILE A 184 -3.64 15.14 -13.15
N VAL A 185 -3.94 14.72 -11.92
CA VAL A 185 -5.03 13.80 -11.58
C VAL A 185 -5.81 14.30 -10.36
N ASP A 186 -7.00 13.72 -10.13
CA ASP A 186 -7.91 14.06 -9.00
C ASP A 186 -8.24 15.56 -8.98
N ASP A 187 -8.91 16.02 -10.04
CA ASP A 187 -9.41 17.39 -10.22
C ASP A 187 -8.35 18.50 -10.05
N GLY A 188 -7.12 18.24 -10.47
CA GLY A 188 -6.08 19.26 -10.45
C GLY A 188 -5.12 19.19 -9.26
N GLN A 189 -5.39 18.31 -8.29
CA GLN A 189 -4.75 18.37 -6.97
C GLN A 189 -3.51 17.51 -6.83
N MET A 190 -3.28 16.55 -7.73
CA MET A 190 -2.18 15.60 -7.62
C MET A 190 -1.37 15.47 -8.91
N GLY A 191 -0.09 15.15 -8.77
CA GLY A 191 0.83 14.93 -9.89
C GLY A 191 1.34 13.49 -9.94
N ALA A 192 1.17 12.86 -11.09
CA ALA A 192 1.56 11.49 -11.38
C ALA A 192 2.68 11.42 -12.42
N PHE A 193 3.53 10.41 -12.30
CA PHE A 193 4.65 10.16 -13.20
C PHE A 193 4.69 8.69 -13.66
N GLU A 194 5.29 8.47 -14.82
CA GLU A 194 5.57 7.15 -15.38
C GLU A 194 7.09 6.99 -15.53
N GLY A 195 7.58 5.76 -15.40
CA GLY A 195 9.01 5.47 -15.45
C GLY A 195 9.42 4.23 -14.64
N ASP A 196 10.67 4.20 -14.24
CA ASP A 196 11.32 3.14 -13.47
C ASP A 196 12.22 3.69 -12.37
N PHE A 197 12.59 2.85 -11.43
CA PHE A 197 13.52 3.21 -10.39
C PHE A 197 14.42 2.03 -10.03
N GLN A 198 15.55 2.34 -9.41
CA GLN A 198 16.41 1.38 -8.78
C GLN A 198 16.56 1.72 -7.31
N THR A 199 16.66 0.72 -6.45
CA THR A 199 16.92 0.93 -5.03
C THR A 199 17.68 -0.24 -4.43
N ASN A 200 18.45 0.00 -3.37
CA ASN A 200 19.10 -1.04 -2.59
C ASN A 200 18.14 -1.74 -1.62
N PHE A 201 16.88 -1.90 -1.99
CA PHE A 201 15.83 -2.52 -1.18
C PHE A 201 15.05 -3.54 -2.01
N MET A 202 14.91 -4.76 -1.49
CA MET A 202 14.07 -5.79 -2.08
C MET A 202 12.62 -5.53 -1.67
N LEU A 203 11.74 -5.39 -2.65
CA LEU A 203 10.32 -5.11 -2.47
C LEU A 203 9.50 -6.20 -3.19
N PRO A 204 8.44 -6.74 -2.57
CA PRO A 204 7.52 -7.66 -3.24
C PRO A 204 6.85 -7.02 -4.45
N ASN A 205 6.64 -7.83 -5.49
CA ASN A 205 6.02 -7.40 -6.73
C ASN A 205 4.56 -6.97 -6.52
N PHE A 206 4.10 -6.03 -7.36
CA PHE A 206 2.73 -5.50 -7.40
C PHE A 206 2.26 -4.70 -6.18
N LEU A 207 3.15 -4.44 -5.21
CA LEU A 207 2.89 -3.43 -4.20
C LEU A 207 2.77 -2.05 -4.84
N GLY A 208 2.01 -1.17 -4.19
CA GLY A 208 1.91 0.24 -4.58
C GLY A 208 2.74 1.16 -3.68
N VAL A 209 3.29 2.23 -4.26
CA VAL A 209 4.02 3.28 -3.52
C VAL A 209 3.49 4.68 -3.88
N GLY A 210 3.65 5.65 -2.99
CA GLY A 210 3.16 7.02 -3.18
C GLY A 210 1.70 7.20 -2.76
N ASN A 211 0.98 8.10 -3.43
CA ASN A 211 -0.40 8.42 -3.09
C ASN A 211 -1.42 7.53 -3.82
N CYS A 212 -2.62 7.43 -3.26
CA CYS A 212 -3.75 6.68 -3.83
C CYS A 212 -3.47 5.20 -4.18
N ILE A 213 -2.59 4.55 -3.42
CA ILE A 213 -2.24 3.13 -3.54
C ILE A 213 -3.50 2.23 -3.56
N THR A 214 -4.49 2.56 -2.72
CA THR A 214 -5.76 1.82 -2.60
C THR A 214 -6.69 1.96 -3.82
N LYS A 215 -6.43 2.95 -4.68
CA LYS A 215 -7.09 3.15 -6.00
C LYS A 215 -6.32 2.46 -7.14
N GLY A 216 -5.18 1.82 -6.87
CA GLY A 216 -4.40 1.07 -7.87
C GLY A 216 -3.22 1.82 -8.50
N TYR A 217 -2.81 2.97 -7.95
CA TYR A 217 -1.68 3.75 -8.44
C TYR A 217 -0.33 3.31 -7.85
N GLY A 218 0.75 3.73 -8.51
CA GLY A 218 2.14 3.52 -8.10
C GLY A 218 2.54 2.07 -7.98
N VAL A 219 1.90 1.19 -8.75
CA VAL A 219 2.19 -0.24 -8.75
C VAL A 219 3.52 -0.45 -9.44
N PHE A 220 4.40 -1.23 -8.84
CA PHE A 220 5.68 -1.55 -9.44
C PHE A 220 5.91 -3.05 -9.54
N PHE A 221 6.82 -3.43 -10.44
CA PHE A 221 7.23 -4.80 -10.66
C PHE A 221 8.73 -4.87 -10.92
N SER A 222 9.38 -5.84 -10.28
CA SER A 222 10.77 -6.19 -10.52
C SER A 222 10.88 -7.30 -11.55
N HIS A 223 11.72 -7.11 -12.56
CA HIS A 223 12.09 -8.19 -13.49
C HIS A 223 13.14 -9.14 -12.89
N PHE A 224 13.58 -8.89 -11.65
CA PHE A 224 14.63 -9.67 -11.01
C PHE A 224 14.11 -11.03 -10.56
N ASN A 225 14.72 -12.10 -11.07
CA ASN A 225 14.53 -13.46 -10.57
C ASN A 225 15.68 -13.82 -9.62
N PRO A 226 15.42 -14.07 -8.32
CA PRO A 226 16.46 -14.47 -7.37
C PRO A 226 17.19 -15.77 -7.75
N SER A 227 16.55 -16.64 -8.55
CA SER A 227 17.18 -17.89 -9.00
C SER A 227 18.31 -17.67 -10.03
N ASP A 228 18.36 -16.51 -10.69
CA ASP A 228 19.49 -16.07 -11.51
C ASP A 228 20.76 -15.82 -10.66
N PHE A 229 20.61 -15.81 -9.32
CA PHE A 229 21.68 -15.57 -8.35
C PHE A 229 21.84 -16.73 -7.37
N SER A 230 21.31 -17.92 -7.65
CA SER A 230 21.80 -19.12 -6.95
C SER A 230 23.26 -19.34 -7.37
N PHE A 231 24.17 -18.81 -6.54
CA PHE A 231 25.60 -18.72 -6.78
C PHE A 231 26.19 -20.09 -7.13
N ASN A 232 26.44 -20.31 -8.42
CA ASN A 232 27.35 -21.36 -8.86
C ASN A 232 28.77 -20.84 -8.60
N ILE A 233 29.30 -21.12 -7.39
CA ILE A 233 30.67 -20.77 -6.95
C ILE A 233 31.73 -21.21 -7.99
N THR A 234 31.38 -22.20 -8.81
CA THR A 234 32.18 -22.74 -9.91
C THR A 234 32.36 -21.76 -11.08
N GLU A 235 31.33 -20.99 -11.47
CA GLU A 235 31.38 -20.07 -12.62
C GLU A 235 32.21 -18.80 -12.34
N LEU A 236 32.39 -18.44 -11.07
CA LEU A 236 33.22 -17.31 -10.65
C LEU A 236 34.72 -17.52 -10.89
N LYS A 237 35.17 -18.77 -11.12
CA LYS A 237 36.59 -19.06 -11.39
C LYS A 237 36.93 -19.11 -12.88
N GLU A 238 35.95 -19.29 -13.76
CA GLU A 238 36.22 -19.55 -15.19
C GLU A 238 35.89 -18.37 -16.11
N ASN A 239 35.03 -17.44 -15.71
CA ASN A 239 34.66 -16.30 -16.56
C ASN A 239 35.09 -14.95 -15.96
N SER A 240 36.40 -14.70 -15.95
CA SER A 240 36.98 -13.36 -15.86
C SER A 240 36.77 -12.58 -17.17
N SER A 241 35.51 -12.33 -17.52
CA SER A 241 35.13 -11.39 -18.58
C SER A 241 33.82 -10.68 -18.23
N SER A 242 33.95 -9.66 -17.37
CA SER A 242 33.21 -8.40 -17.41
C SER A 242 31.78 -8.40 -18.01
N LYS A 243 30.83 -8.95 -17.26
CA LYS A 243 29.46 -8.38 -17.11
C LYS A 243 29.09 -8.44 -15.63
N VAL A 244 29.88 -7.74 -14.82
CA VAL A 244 29.71 -7.66 -13.37
C VAL A 244 28.63 -6.62 -13.10
N ALA A 245 27.61 -7.01 -12.33
CA ALA A 245 26.63 -6.11 -11.74
C ALA A 245 27.32 -4.83 -11.24
N GLU A 246 26.92 -3.69 -11.80
CA GLU A 246 27.55 -2.41 -11.50
C GLU A 246 27.50 -2.16 -10.00
N LYS A 247 28.68 -2.15 -9.36
CA LYS A 247 28.85 -1.39 -8.12
C LYS A 247 28.47 0.06 -8.44
N PRO A 248 27.80 0.78 -7.52
CA PRO A 248 27.50 2.19 -7.73
C PRO A 248 28.81 2.92 -8.12
N PRO A 249 28.85 3.64 -9.26
CA PRO A 249 30.00 4.40 -9.69
C PRO A 249 30.50 5.35 -8.60
N GLU A 250 31.80 5.34 -8.38
CA GLU A 250 32.51 6.10 -7.32
C GLU A 250 32.38 7.62 -7.51
N GLU A 251 31.87 8.08 -8.66
CA GLU A 251 31.61 9.49 -9.01
C GLU A 251 30.15 9.93 -8.81
N TRP A 252 29.22 9.05 -8.39
CA TRP A 252 27.83 9.44 -8.17
C TRP A 252 27.60 9.84 -6.71
N GLU A 253 27.43 11.16 -6.49
CA GLU A 253 26.81 11.71 -5.27
C GLU A 253 25.33 11.27 -5.16
N ILE A 254 25.07 9.97 -5.03
CA ILE A 254 23.74 9.48 -4.67
C ILE A 254 23.54 9.87 -3.21
N GLU A 255 22.79 10.94 -2.96
CA GLU A 255 22.32 11.30 -1.62
C GLU A 255 21.40 10.18 -1.09
N GLY A 256 22.01 9.17 -0.48
CA GLY A 256 21.29 8.14 0.25
C GLY A 256 20.57 8.78 1.44
N VAL A 257 19.31 8.41 1.63
CA VAL A 257 18.52 8.92 2.75
C VAL A 257 18.84 8.07 3.99
N GLU A 258 19.32 8.73 5.05
CA GLU A 258 19.41 8.09 6.36
C GLU A 258 17.99 7.80 6.86
N PRO A 259 17.73 6.60 7.42
CA PRO A 259 16.43 6.30 7.97
C PRO A 259 15.93 7.38 8.94
N ASP A 260 16.80 7.88 9.82
CA ASP A 260 16.48 8.86 10.85
C ASP A 260 16.07 10.25 10.33
N ASP A 261 16.48 10.62 9.11
CA ASP A 261 16.09 11.88 8.48
C ASP A 261 14.62 11.88 8.01
N VAL A 262 14.02 10.71 7.87
CA VAL A 262 12.62 10.57 7.47
C VAL A 262 11.72 10.79 8.70
N PRO A 263 10.77 11.75 8.69
CA PRO A 263 9.87 11.97 9.81
C PRO A 263 9.06 10.72 10.16
N LYS A 264 8.93 10.42 11.47
CA LYS A 264 8.08 9.32 11.93
C LYS A 264 6.61 9.69 11.77
N SER A 265 5.85 8.83 11.08
CA SER A 265 4.41 8.98 10.95
C SER A 265 3.74 8.71 12.31
N HIS A 266 2.94 9.66 12.79
CA HIS A 266 2.23 9.51 14.06
C HIS A 266 0.89 8.81 13.81
N ARG A 267 0.64 7.69 14.49
CA ARG A 267 -0.70 7.10 14.54
C ARG A 267 -1.63 8.03 15.30
N ARG A 268 -2.87 8.19 14.83
CA ARG A 268 -3.89 8.90 15.60
C ARG A 268 -4.22 8.07 16.84
N THR A 269 -3.54 8.34 17.94
CA THR A 269 -3.99 7.86 19.24
C THR A 269 -5.25 8.64 19.58
N HIS A 270 -6.42 7.99 19.53
CA HIS A 270 -7.57 8.54 20.21
C HIS A 270 -7.17 8.81 21.66
N PRO A 271 -7.32 10.04 22.18
CA PRO A 271 -7.06 10.27 23.58
C PRO A 271 -7.97 9.31 24.34
N LYS A 272 -7.36 8.42 25.14
CA LYS A 272 -8.10 7.67 26.15
C LYS A 272 -8.88 8.74 26.90
N LYS A 273 -10.22 8.73 26.79
CA LYS A 273 -11.06 9.51 27.70
C LYS A 273 -10.65 9.06 29.09
N GLN A 274 -9.81 9.85 29.76
CA GLN A 274 -9.66 9.76 31.19
C GLN A 274 -11.09 9.89 31.70
N LYS A 275 -11.59 8.83 32.34
CA LYS A 275 -12.80 8.94 33.15
C LYS A 275 -12.46 9.97 34.22
N SER A 276 -12.77 11.24 33.94
CA SER A 276 -12.77 12.28 34.96
C SER A 276 -13.78 11.80 36.00
N SER A 277 -13.27 11.37 37.15
CA SER A 277 -14.06 11.08 38.33
C SER A 277 -14.93 12.29 38.61
N SER A 278 -16.23 12.17 38.37
CA SER A 278 -17.22 13.17 38.76
C SER A 278 -17.09 13.42 40.26
N PRO A 279 -16.91 14.67 40.72
CA PRO A 279 -16.90 14.94 42.15
C PRO A 279 -18.27 14.62 42.75
N LYS A 280 -18.26 13.87 43.86
CA LYS A 280 -19.44 13.52 44.66
C LYS A 280 -20.20 14.80 45.03
N LYS A 281 -21.44 14.94 44.58
CA LYS A 281 -22.39 15.92 45.14
C LYS A 281 -23.01 15.36 46.43
N PRO A 282 -23.19 16.14 47.50
CA PRO A 282 -23.83 15.69 48.72
C PRO A 282 -25.35 15.54 48.53
N GLU A 283 -25.93 14.60 49.28
CA GLU A 283 -27.34 14.23 49.24
C GLU A 283 -28.28 15.23 49.94
N LYS A 284 -29.55 15.17 49.49
CA LYS A 284 -30.86 15.45 50.15
C LYS A 284 -31.56 16.78 49.75
N PRO A 285 -32.91 16.85 49.83
CA PRO A 285 -33.95 15.81 49.87
C PRO A 285 -35.04 15.96 48.78
N ASN A 286 -35.93 14.97 48.78
CA ASN A 286 -36.99 14.61 47.85
C ASN A 286 -38.25 15.52 47.93
N TYR A 287 -38.85 15.91 46.80
CA TYR A 287 -40.28 16.23 46.69
C TYR A 287 -40.82 15.97 45.26
N ASN A 288 -41.79 15.05 45.21
CA ASN A 288 -42.89 14.76 44.28
C ASN A 288 -42.86 15.15 42.77
N GLN A 289 -42.97 14.07 41.96
CA GLN A 289 -43.95 13.77 40.90
C GLN A 289 -44.15 14.76 39.73
N ILE A 290 -43.97 14.25 38.49
CA ILE A 290 -45.04 14.12 37.47
C ILE A 290 -44.60 13.13 36.37
N ILE A 291 -45.51 12.21 36.07
CA ILE A 291 -45.45 11.16 35.04
C ILE A 291 -45.69 11.77 33.65
N LYS A 292 -44.86 11.44 32.64
CA LYS A 292 -45.32 11.24 31.25
C LYS A 292 -44.61 10.06 30.58
N LYS A 293 -45.44 9.23 29.94
CA LYS A 293 -45.15 7.91 29.36
C LYS A 293 -44.41 7.98 28.01
N LYS A 294 -43.57 6.95 27.80
CA LYS A 294 -43.24 6.16 26.59
C LYS A 294 -43.06 6.86 25.23
N ASN A 295 -41.95 6.53 24.55
CA ASN A 295 -42.00 5.61 23.40
C ASN A 295 -40.67 4.88 23.22
N HIS A 296 -40.74 3.54 23.24
CA HIS A 296 -39.65 2.64 22.84
C HIS A 296 -39.48 2.71 21.33
N THR A 297 -38.26 3.00 20.86
CA THR A 297 -37.79 2.53 19.56
C THR A 297 -36.58 1.65 19.80
N THR A 298 -36.67 0.45 19.24
CA THR A 298 -35.76 -0.68 19.39
C THR A 298 -34.39 -0.34 18.80
N SER A 299 -33.36 -0.71 19.55
CA SER A 299 -31.95 -0.62 19.21
C SER A 299 -31.62 -1.43 17.95
N GLY A 300 -31.19 -0.77 16.88
CA GLY A 300 -30.37 -1.36 15.82
C GLY A 300 -28.91 -1.02 16.07
N ASN A 301 -28.03 -2.02 16.00
CA ASN A 301 -26.58 -1.87 16.12
C ASN A 301 -26.06 -0.71 15.24
N PRO A 302 -25.12 0.12 15.71
CA PRO A 302 -24.49 1.13 14.86
C PRO A 302 -23.73 0.40 13.75
N LYS A 303 -24.17 0.58 12.50
CA LYS A 303 -23.48 0.09 11.30
C LYS A 303 -22.02 0.52 11.35
N GLU A 304 -21.11 -0.45 11.23
CA GLU A 304 -19.69 -0.18 11.07
C GLU A 304 -19.45 0.79 9.90
N PRO A 305 -18.48 1.70 10.02
CA PRO A 305 -18.26 2.71 9.00
C PRO A 305 -17.64 2.08 7.73
N ASN A 306 -18.46 1.92 6.69
CA ASN A 306 -17.99 1.59 5.35
C ASN A 306 -17.52 2.87 4.64
N TYR A 307 -16.24 3.22 4.80
CA TYR A 307 -15.62 4.38 4.16
C TYR A 307 -15.44 4.21 2.64
N ASN A 308 -15.74 3.02 2.12
CA ASN A 308 -15.76 2.70 0.70
C ASN A 308 -17.21 2.46 0.20
N ALA A 309 -18.20 3.12 0.80
CA ALA A 309 -19.56 3.14 0.30
C ALA A 309 -19.76 4.31 -0.68
N ILE A 310 -20.53 4.07 -1.76
CA ILE A 310 -20.81 5.05 -2.84
C ILE A 310 -21.30 6.40 -2.27
N LYS A 311 -22.01 6.37 -1.13
CA LYS A 311 -22.55 7.55 -0.44
C LYS A 311 -21.48 8.57 0.02
N TYR A 312 -20.22 8.17 0.20
CA TYR A 312 -19.14 9.09 0.56
C TYR A 312 -18.53 9.84 -0.63
N HIS A 313 -18.82 9.42 -1.86
CA HIS A 313 -18.30 10.04 -3.08
C HIS A 313 -19.36 10.79 -3.91
N ASN A 314 -20.65 10.60 -3.66
CA ASN A 314 -21.70 11.45 -4.27
C ASN A 314 -21.75 12.88 -3.69
N ARG A 315 -20.82 13.26 -2.82
CA ARG A 315 -20.46 14.66 -2.60
C ARG A 315 -19.19 14.89 -3.40
N LYS A 316 -19.29 15.64 -4.50
CA LYS A 316 -18.28 15.89 -5.55
C LYS A 316 -18.42 14.96 -6.77
N HIS A 317 -19.52 15.14 -7.49
CA HIS A 317 -19.52 15.08 -8.94
C HIS A 317 -19.56 16.51 -9.46
#